data_AF-A0A382P489-F1
#
_entry.id   AF-A0A382P489-F1
#
_cell.length_a   1.000
_cell.length_b   1.000
_cell.length_c   1.000
_cell.angle_alpha   90.00
_cell.angle_beta   90.00
_cell.angle_gamma   90.00
#
_symmetry.space_group_name_H-M   'P 1'
#
loop_
_entity.id
_entity.type
_entity.pdbx_description
1 polymer ?
#
loop_
_entity_poly.entity_id
_entity_poly.type
_entity_poly.pdbx_seq_one_letter_code
_entity_poly.pdbx_strand_id
1 'polypeptide(L)'
;MPSKIDQERVMLREAELGGLGSRLGTYVKFSGPGWLQSAITLGGGSLASSLFLGVLAGYTLLWLQPVAIILGVVMLCAISHVALSTGQSPFKAINEEINPVLGWGWAIATILANVVWCLPQFSLGTAAVTQNLFPEYKDNTNVEVLVCAILLGTAIAVIFAYERGAKGVKIFDNVLKVMVGLIVLSFLGVVVK
;
A
#
# COMPACT_ATOMS: atom_id res chain seq x y z
N MET A 1 22.46 -23.03 11.27
CA MET A 1 21.11 -23.19 10.68
C MET A 1 21.07 -22.36 9.42
N PRO A 2 20.59 -22.86 8.26
CA PRO A 2 20.50 -22.06 7.05
C PRO A 2 19.62 -20.83 7.31
N SER A 3 20.04 -19.66 6.82
CA SER A 3 19.26 -18.44 6.98
C SER A 3 17.92 -18.57 6.23
N LYS A 4 16.88 -17.82 6.63
CA LYS A 4 15.59 -17.81 5.91
C LYS A 4 15.78 -17.55 4.41
N ILE A 5 16.76 -16.71 4.05
CA ILE A 5 17.10 -16.37 2.66
C ILE A 5 17.65 -17.58 1.90
N ASP A 6 18.45 -18.43 2.56
CA ASP A 6 19.01 -19.62 1.91
C ASP A 6 17.92 -20.68 1.65
N GLN A 7 16.94 -20.80 2.54
CA GLN A 7 15.78 -21.67 2.32
C GLN A 7 14.89 -21.16 1.17
N GLU A 8 14.69 -19.84 1.07
CA GLU A 8 13.95 -19.22 -0.03
C GLU A 8 14.67 -19.39 -1.38
N ARG A 9 16.01 -19.28 -1.40
CA ARG A 9 16.82 -19.54 -2.61
C ARG A 9 16.70 -20.97 -3.10
N VAL A 10 16.67 -21.95 -2.19
CA VAL A 10 16.46 -23.36 -2.54
C VAL A 10 15.06 -23.56 -3.12
N MET A 11 14.02 -23.00 -2.48
CA MET A 11 12.65 -23.05 -3.01
C MET A 11 12.51 -22.43 -4.41
N LEU A 12 13.17 -21.30 -4.66
CA LEU A 12 13.14 -20.65 -5.98
C LEU A 12 13.83 -21.49 -7.05
N ARG A 13 14.98 -22.11 -6.74
CA ARG A 13 15.68 -23.01 -7.66
C ARG A 13 14.87 -24.27 -7.96
N GLU A 14 14.24 -24.87 -6.94
CA GLU A 14 13.34 -26.02 -7.13
C GLU A 14 12.12 -25.65 -7.97
N ALA A 15 11.58 -24.44 -7.81
CA ALA A 15 10.46 -23.95 -8.60
C ALA A 15 10.83 -23.67 -10.06
N GLU A 16 12.05 -23.20 -10.34
CA GLU A 16 12.57 -23.04 -11.71
C GLU A 16 12.78 -24.38 -12.41
N LEU A 17 13.16 -25.43 -11.66
CA LEU A 17 13.32 -26.79 -12.19
C LEU A 17 11.98 -27.52 -12.36
N GLY A 18 10.96 -27.20 -11.55
CA GLY A 18 9.65 -27.86 -11.51
C GLY A 18 8.62 -27.44 -12.57
N GLY A 19 9.01 -26.68 -13.60
CA GLY A 19 8.13 -26.23 -14.68
C GLY A 19 7.26 -25.01 -14.35
N LEU A 20 6.48 -24.54 -15.33
CA LEU A 20 5.72 -23.27 -15.25
C LEU A 20 4.76 -23.19 -14.06
N GLY A 21 4.09 -24.30 -13.71
CA GLY A 21 3.13 -24.34 -12.59
C GLY A 21 3.79 -24.19 -11.22
N SER A 22 4.91 -24.88 -10.99
CA SER A 22 5.68 -24.77 -9.74
C SER A 22 6.28 -23.37 -9.57
N ARG A 23 6.74 -22.78 -10.68
CA ARG A 23 7.25 -21.41 -10.73
C ARG A 23 6.18 -20.37 -10.38
N LEU A 24 5.01 -20.46 -11.00
CA LEU A 24 3.89 -19.56 -10.71
C LEU A 24 3.41 -19.70 -9.27
N GLY A 25 3.24 -20.92 -8.76
CA GLY A 25 2.83 -21.16 -7.37
C GLY A 25 3.81 -20.58 -6.35
N THR A 26 5.11 -20.72 -6.62
CA THR A 26 6.17 -20.18 -5.74
C THR A 26 6.22 -18.65 -5.78
N TYR A 27 6.06 -18.03 -6.95
CA TYR A 27 5.98 -16.57 -7.07
C TYR A 27 4.73 -15.99 -6.40
N VAL A 28 3.57 -16.65 -6.52
CA VAL A 28 2.36 -16.25 -5.79
C VAL A 28 2.60 -16.34 -4.28
N LYS A 29 3.28 -17.39 -3.79
CA LYS A 29 3.61 -17.53 -2.37
C LYS A 29 4.49 -16.39 -1.85
N PHE A 30 5.44 -15.91 -2.65
CA PHE A 30 6.32 -14.79 -2.30
C PHE A 30 5.75 -13.40 -2.62
N SER A 31 4.54 -13.32 -3.19
CA SER A 31 3.91 -12.03 -3.55
C SER A 31 3.38 -11.21 -2.38
N GLY A 32 3.43 -11.73 -1.15
CA GLY A 32 2.87 -11.09 0.06
C GLY A 32 3.24 -9.60 0.23
N PRO A 33 4.52 -9.22 0.19
CA PRO A 33 4.94 -7.82 0.28
C PRO A 33 4.37 -6.93 -0.83
N GLY A 34 4.20 -7.49 -2.04
CA GLY A 34 3.63 -6.77 -3.19
C GLY A 34 2.14 -6.45 -3.04
N TRP A 35 1.38 -7.29 -2.33
CA TRP A 35 -0.04 -7.03 -2.04
C TRP A 35 -0.19 -5.88 -1.04
N LEU A 36 0.59 -5.89 0.04
CA LEU A 36 0.62 -4.79 1.01
C LEU A 36 0.99 -3.47 0.35
N GLN A 37 1.97 -3.49 -0.54
CA GLN A 37 2.42 -2.33 -1.30
C GLN A 37 1.39 -1.86 -2.33
N SER A 38 0.68 -2.78 -3.02
CA SER A 38 -0.40 -2.39 -3.93
C SER A 38 -1.54 -1.72 -3.17
N ALA A 39 -1.88 -2.21 -1.98
CA ALA A 39 -2.93 -1.61 -1.15
C ALA A 39 -2.58 -0.18 -0.70
N ILE A 40 -1.32 0.12 -0.37
CA ILE A 40 -0.96 1.50 0.04
C ILE A 40 -1.10 2.51 -1.12
N THR A 41 -1.01 2.04 -2.37
CA THR A 41 -1.21 2.89 -3.56
C THR A 41 -2.68 3.13 -3.90
N LEU A 42 -3.58 2.26 -3.43
CA LEU A 42 -5.03 2.38 -3.55
C LEU A 42 -5.56 3.20 -2.36
N GLY A 43 -5.44 4.53 -2.45
CA GLY A 43 -5.80 5.44 -1.37
C GLY A 43 -6.75 6.56 -1.79
N GLY A 44 -7.25 7.31 -0.81
CA GLY A 44 -8.14 8.45 -1.07
C GLY A 44 -7.52 9.50 -1.99
N GLY A 45 -6.20 9.71 -1.92
CA GLY A 45 -5.49 10.67 -2.77
C GLY A 45 -5.44 10.26 -4.25
N SER A 46 -5.14 8.99 -4.52
CA SER A 46 -5.12 8.48 -5.91
C SER A 46 -6.53 8.39 -6.48
N LEU A 47 -7.51 7.94 -5.69
CA LEU A 47 -8.92 7.91 -6.09
C LEU A 47 -9.45 9.31 -6.43
N ALA A 48 -9.25 10.29 -5.55
CA ALA A 48 -9.71 11.67 -5.77
C ALA A 48 -9.04 12.30 -7.00
N SER A 49 -7.73 12.11 -7.15
CA SER A 49 -6.98 12.64 -8.30
C SER A 49 -7.42 12.02 -9.62
N SER A 50 -7.59 10.69 -9.66
CA SER A 50 -8.05 9.97 -10.86
C SER A 50 -9.50 10.33 -11.22
N LEU A 51 -10.38 10.49 -10.23
CA LEU A 51 -11.76 10.93 -10.47
C LEU A 51 -11.81 12.38 -11.00
N PHE A 52 -11.06 13.29 -10.38
CA PHE A 52 -10.97 14.68 -10.82
C PHE A 52 -10.42 14.79 -12.25
N LEU A 53 -9.39 14.00 -12.56
CA LEU A 53 -8.82 13.94 -13.91
C LEU A 53 -9.84 13.40 -14.93
N GLY A 54 -10.63 12.39 -14.54
CA GLY A 54 -11.71 11.85 -15.37
C GLY A 54 -12.83 12.85 -15.62
N VAL A 55 -13.18 13.68 -14.63
CA VAL A 55 -14.17 14.75 -14.78
C VAL A 55 -13.67 15.85 -15.72
N LEU A 56 -12.39 16.23 -15.63
CA LEU A 56 -11.83 17.32 -16.43
C LEU A 56 -11.46 16.93 -17.86
N ALA A 57 -10.83 15.76 -18.04
CA ALA A 57 -10.23 15.35 -19.31
C ALA A 57 -10.92 14.13 -19.94
N GLY A 58 -11.98 13.62 -19.32
CA GLY A 58 -12.67 12.41 -19.76
C GLY A 58 -11.68 11.24 -19.87
N TYR A 59 -11.71 10.56 -21.01
CA TYR A 59 -10.84 9.42 -21.29
C TYR A 59 -9.47 9.80 -21.87
N THR A 60 -9.24 11.08 -22.19
CA THR A 60 -8.04 11.52 -22.93
C THR A 60 -6.75 11.30 -22.14
N LEU A 61 -6.81 11.31 -20.80
CA LEU A 61 -5.65 11.10 -19.93
C LEU A 61 -5.57 9.70 -19.33
N LEU A 62 -6.37 8.74 -19.80
CA LEU A 62 -6.29 7.36 -19.31
C LEU A 62 -4.91 6.72 -19.52
N TRP A 63 -4.20 7.08 -20.59
CA TRP A 63 -2.87 6.56 -20.88
C TRP A 63 -1.82 6.95 -19.82
N LEU A 64 -2.05 8.02 -19.07
CA LEU A 64 -1.17 8.46 -17.99
C LEU A 64 -1.14 7.42 -16.86
N GLN A 65 -2.25 6.73 -16.62
CA GLN A 65 -2.37 5.77 -15.52
C GLN A 65 -1.44 4.55 -15.72
N PRO A 66 -1.42 3.86 -16.87
CA PRO A 66 -0.41 2.83 -17.16
C PRO A 66 1.04 3.31 -17.03
N VAL A 67 1.33 4.53 -17.50
CA VAL A 67 2.69 5.10 -17.41
C VAL A 67 3.09 5.30 -15.95
N ALA A 68 2.20 5.87 -15.13
CA ALA A 68 2.43 6.03 -13.69
C ALA A 68 2.62 4.68 -12.98
N ILE A 69 1.86 3.66 -13.36
CA ILE A 69 2.02 2.29 -12.83
C ILE A 69 3.39 1.72 -13.18
N ILE A 70 3.84 1.85 -14.43
CA ILE A 70 5.17 1.36 -14.86
C ILE A 70 6.28 2.04 -14.06
N LEU A 71 6.22 3.37 -13.91
CA LEU A 71 7.19 4.13 -13.11
C LEU A 71 7.19 3.68 -11.64
N GLY A 72 6.01 3.44 -11.07
CA GLY A 72 5.85 2.89 -9.73
C GLY A 72 6.54 1.52 -9.60
N VAL A 73 6.28 0.60 -10.52
CA VAL A 73 6.91 -0.73 -10.54
C VAL A 73 8.44 -0.62 -10.61
N VAL A 74 8.97 0.21 -11.50
CA VAL A 74 10.43 0.42 -11.63
C VAL A 74 11.03 0.95 -10.32
N MET A 75 10.40 1.94 -9.69
CA MET A 75 10.87 2.50 -8.41
C MET A 75 10.88 1.45 -7.30
N LEU A 76 9.83 0.63 -7.23
CA LEU A 76 9.68 -0.41 -6.21
C LEU A 76 10.66 -1.59 -6.44
N CYS A 77 10.94 -1.93 -7.70
CA CYS A 77 12.01 -2.85 -8.08
C CYS A 77 13.38 -2.31 -7.67
N ALA A 78 13.65 -1.03 -7.88
CA ALA A 78 14.92 -0.41 -7.51
C ALA A 78 15.15 -0.43 -5.99
N ILE A 79 14.14 -0.07 -5.19
CA ILE A 79 14.23 -0.12 -3.72
C ILE A 79 14.46 -1.55 -3.23
N SER A 80 13.71 -2.52 -3.79
CA SER A 80 13.88 -3.94 -3.45
C SER A 80 15.28 -4.44 -3.82
N HIS A 81 15.80 -4.04 -4.98
CA HIS A 81 17.15 -4.39 -5.41
C HIS A 81 18.21 -3.80 -4.47
N VAL A 82 18.08 -2.54 -4.05
CA VAL A 82 19.01 -1.93 -3.08
C VAL A 82 18.97 -2.70 -1.76
N ALA A 83 17.79 -3.00 -1.21
CA ALA A 83 17.66 -3.74 0.05
C ALA A 83 18.22 -5.18 -0.03
N LEU A 84 17.96 -5.88 -1.14
CA LEU A 84 18.39 -7.28 -1.33
C LEU A 84 19.88 -7.40 -1.69
N SER A 85 20.43 -6.45 -2.45
CA SER A 85 21.83 -6.49 -2.89
C SER A 85 22.80 -5.97 -1.85
N THR A 86 22.40 -4.98 -1.04
CA THR A 86 23.25 -4.44 0.04
C THR A 86 23.10 -5.21 1.35
N GLY A 87 21.97 -5.88 1.58
CA GLY A 87 21.64 -6.51 2.85
C GLY A 87 21.49 -5.53 4.03
N GLN A 88 21.49 -4.23 3.74
CA GLN A 88 21.34 -3.16 4.72
C GLN A 88 20.02 -2.42 4.52
N SER A 89 19.52 -1.77 5.58
CA SER A 89 18.39 -0.86 5.43
C SER A 89 18.80 0.37 4.60
N PRO A 90 17.92 0.92 3.76
CA PRO A 90 18.22 2.11 2.95
C PRO A 90 18.74 3.29 3.79
N PHE A 91 18.20 3.48 5.00
CA PHE A 91 18.67 4.50 5.94
C PHE A 91 20.13 4.32 6.34
N LYS A 92 20.54 3.09 6.67
CA LYS A 92 21.90 2.77 7.08
C LYS A 92 22.87 2.97 5.92
N ALA A 93 22.51 2.50 4.72
CA ALA A 93 23.30 2.68 3.52
C ALA A 93 23.54 4.17 3.18
N ILE A 94 22.51 5.02 3.29
CA ILE A 94 22.66 6.47 3.05
C ILE A 94 23.59 7.11 4.09
N ASN A 95 23.48 6.69 5.35
CA ASN A 95 24.28 7.23 6.44
C ASN A 95 25.76 6.85 6.32
N GLU A 96 26.06 5.60 5.96
CA GLU A 96 27.42 5.08 5.84
C GLU A 96 28.11 5.49 4.51
N GLU A 97 27.40 5.47 3.38
CA GLU A 97 27.99 5.64 2.04
C GLU A 97 27.90 7.07 1.49
N ILE A 98 27.02 7.92 2.04
CA ILE A 98 26.79 9.28 1.51
C ILE A 98 27.05 10.33 2.59
N ASN A 99 26.10 10.51 3.51
CA ASN A 99 26.21 11.49 4.59
C ASN A 99 25.12 11.26 5.66
N PRO A 100 25.47 11.28 6.96
CA PRO A 100 24.50 11.23 8.06
C PRO A 100 23.39 12.28 7.97
N VAL A 101 23.71 13.51 7.59
CA VAL A 101 22.75 14.60 7.48
C VAL A 101 21.69 14.29 6.41
N LEU A 102 22.10 13.69 5.30
CA LEU A 102 21.17 13.28 4.24
C LEU A 102 20.30 12.10 4.68
N GLY A 103 20.87 11.15 5.44
CA GLY A 103 20.10 10.04 6.03
C GLY A 103 19.01 10.53 6.97
N TRP A 104 19.35 11.39 7.93
CA TRP A 104 18.39 11.98 8.87
C TRP A 104 17.40 12.92 8.19
N GLY A 105 17.84 13.70 7.20
CA GLY A 105 16.96 14.53 6.38
C GLY A 105 15.91 13.69 5.64
N TRP A 106 16.32 12.57 5.04
CA TRP A 106 15.42 11.62 4.40
C TRP A 106 14.44 10.96 5.39
N ALA A 107 14.91 10.58 6.59
CA ALA A 107 14.05 10.03 7.63
C ALA A 107 12.96 11.03 8.07
N ILE A 108 13.32 12.30 8.27
CA ILE A 108 12.34 13.34 8.62
C ILE A 108 11.37 13.58 7.46
N ALA A 109 11.88 13.68 6.23
CA ALA A 109 11.06 13.88 5.05
C ALA A 109 10.04 12.74 4.84
N THR A 110 10.46 11.48 5.05
CA THR A 110 9.57 10.33 4.93
C THR A 110 8.50 10.29 6.02
N ILE A 111 8.82 10.68 7.25
CA ILE A 111 7.81 10.81 8.33
C ILE A 111 6.78 11.89 7.97
N LEU A 112 7.23 13.06 7.54
CA LEU A 112 6.34 14.15 7.11
C LEU A 112 5.46 13.74 5.92
N ALA A 113 6.04 13.06 4.94
CA ALA A 113 5.29 12.52 3.80
C ALA A 113 4.21 11.53 4.23
N ASN A 114 4.48 10.65 5.21
CA ASN A 114 3.48 9.73 5.76
C ASN A 114 2.31 10.49 6.43
N VAL A 115 2.59 11.55 7.20
CA VAL A 115 1.54 12.38 7.80
C VAL A 115 0.64 12.99 6.72
N VAL A 116 1.23 13.54 5.66
CA VAL A 116 0.49 14.08 4.52
C VAL A 116 -0.33 13.00 3.82
N TRP A 117 0.20 11.79 3.70
CA TRP A 117 -0.50 10.68 3.05
C TRP A 117 -1.70 10.14 3.84
N CYS A 118 -1.71 10.33 5.16
CA CYS A 118 -2.84 9.97 6.00
C CYS A 118 -4.04 10.90 5.82
N LEU A 119 -3.83 12.19 5.50
CA LEU A 119 -4.91 13.19 5.44
C LEU A 119 -6.01 12.83 4.42
N PRO A 120 -5.70 12.43 3.17
CA PRO A 120 -6.73 11.99 2.23
C PRO A 120 -7.51 10.75 2.68
N GLN A 121 -6.92 9.89 3.52
CA GLN A 121 -7.60 8.69 4.02
C GLN A 121 -8.69 9.05 5.04
N PHE A 122 -8.40 9.99 5.93
CA PHE A 122 -9.41 10.52 6.85
C PHE A 122 -10.53 11.24 6.10
N SER A 123 -10.17 12.08 5.11
CA SER A 123 -11.15 12.76 4.27
C SER A 123 -12.03 11.79 3.47
N LEU A 124 -11.46 10.68 2.97
CA LEU A 124 -12.23 9.66 2.27
C LEU A 124 -13.17 8.92 3.23
N GLY A 125 -12.70 8.58 4.42
CA GLY A 125 -13.48 7.89 5.44
C GLY A 125 -14.65 8.71 5.95
N THR A 126 -14.44 10.02 6.21
CA THR A 126 -15.54 10.92 6.59
C THR A 126 -16.54 11.07 5.46
N ALA A 127 -16.08 11.32 4.23
CA ALA A 127 -16.97 11.44 3.06
C ALA A 127 -17.78 10.15 2.82
N ALA A 128 -17.20 8.97 3.02
CA ALA A 128 -17.94 7.72 2.91
C ALA A 128 -19.11 7.67 3.89
N VAL A 129 -18.90 8.08 5.15
CA VAL A 129 -19.97 8.08 6.17
C VAL A 129 -20.99 9.17 5.91
N THR A 130 -20.56 10.42 5.68
CA THR A 130 -21.44 11.59 5.61
C THR A 130 -22.11 11.79 4.26
N GLN A 131 -21.55 11.24 3.17
CA GLN A 131 -22.12 11.38 1.82
C GLN A 131 -22.84 10.12 1.34
N ASN A 132 -22.41 8.92 1.77
CA ASN A 132 -22.99 7.66 1.28
C ASN A 132 -23.87 6.95 2.31
N LEU A 133 -23.39 6.77 3.56
CA LEU A 133 -24.13 5.99 4.56
C LEU A 133 -25.22 6.81 5.29
N PHE A 134 -24.88 8.02 5.73
CA PHE A 134 -25.79 8.89 6.49
C PHE A 134 -25.76 10.33 5.94
N PRO A 135 -26.42 10.57 4.79
CA PRO A 135 -26.44 11.89 4.15
C PRO A 135 -27.11 12.97 5.00
N GLU A 136 -27.88 12.60 6.02
CA GLU A 136 -28.53 13.51 6.98
C GLU A 136 -27.51 14.31 7.82
N TYR A 137 -26.27 13.84 7.95
CA TYR A 137 -25.21 14.48 8.75
C TYR A 137 -24.13 15.14 7.90
N LYS A 138 -24.40 15.41 6.61
CA LYS A 138 -23.42 15.87 5.62
C LYS A 138 -22.65 17.13 6.00
N ASP A 139 -23.21 18.00 6.85
CA ASP A 139 -22.60 19.27 7.29
C ASP A 139 -22.40 19.35 8.81
N ASN A 140 -22.46 18.21 9.51
CA ASN A 140 -22.30 18.20 10.97
C ASN A 140 -20.84 17.94 11.37
N THR A 141 -20.13 19.02 11.72
CA THR A 141 -18.73 18.97 12.17
C THR A 141 -18.52 18.01 13.34
N ASN A 142 -19.49 17.88 14.25
CA ASN A 142 -19.37 16.96 15.38
C ASN A 142 -19.34 15.50 14.92
N VAL A 143 -20.11 15.17 13.87
CA VAL A 143 -20.13 13.82 13.29
C VAL A 143 -18.84 13.55 12.52
N GLU A 144 -18.31 14.53 11.77
CA GLU A 144 -17.02 14.39 11.10
C GLU A 144 -15.87 14.15 12.08
N VAL A 145 -15.81 14.92 13.17
CA VAL A 145 -14.81 14.76 14.23
C VAL A 145 -14.95 13.39 14.89
N LEU A 146 -16.18 12.94 15.15
CA LEU A 146 -16.44 11.62 15.73
C LEU A 146 -15.96 10.50 14.79
N VAL A 147 -16.26 10.58 13.49
CA VAL A 147 -15.80 9.60 12.50
C VAL A 147 -14.26 9.58 12.42
N CYS A 148 -13.61 10.75 12.38
CA CYS A 148 -12.16 10.86 12.42
C CYS A 148 -11.58 10.21 13.70
N ALA A 149 -12.17 10.46 14.87
CA ALA A 149 -11.75 9.87 16.13
C ALA A 149 -11.89 8.34 16.14
N ILE A 150 -13.00 7.81 15.60
CA ILE A 150 -13.22 6.36 15.46
C ILE A 150 -12.21 5.74 14.50
N LEU A 151 -11.96 6.37 13.35
CA LEU A 151 -10.96 5.90 12.38
C LEU A 151 -9.56 5.89 13.00
N LEU A 152 -9.19 6.94 13.72
CA LEU A 152 -7.90 7.01 14.41
C LEU A 152 -7.79 5.94 15.50
N GLY A 153 -8.81 5.77 16.34
CA GLY A 153 -8.83 4.73 17.37
C GLY A 153 -8.74 3.33 16.79
N THR A 154 -9.43 3.08 15.68
CA THR A 154 -9.35 1.80 14.95
C THR A 154 -7.96 1.58 14.37
N ALA A 155 -7.34 2.60 13.76
CA ALA A 155 -5.98 2.51 13.23
C ALA A 155 -4.96 2.20 14.33
N ILE A 156 -5.06 2.86 15.48
CA ILE A 156 -4.21 2.60 16.65
C ILE A 156 -4.40 1.16 17.14
N ALA A 157 -5.64 0.69 17.28
CA ALA A 157 -5.94 -0.68 17.70
C ALA A 157 -5.36 -1.71 16.73
N VAL A 158 -5.43 -1.45 15.42
CA VAL A 158 -4.84 -2.32 14.38
C VAL A 158 -3.31 -2.35 14.49
N ILE A 159 -2.65 -1.20 14.71
CA ILE A 159 -1.19 -1.15 14.90
C ILE A 159 -0.78 -1.98 16.12
N PHE A 160 -1.46 -1.82 17.25
CA PHE A 160 -1.19 -2.62 18.45
C PHE A 160 -1.45 -4.12 18.23
N ALA A 161 -2.48 -4.47 17.46
CA ALA A 161 -2.77 -5.86 17.11
C ALA A 161 -1.70 -6.44 16.16
N TYR A 162 -1.13 -5.61 15.29
CA TYR A 162 -0.06 -5.98 14.37
C TYR A 162 1.24 -6.29 15.12
N GLU A 163 1.61 -5.48 16.11
CA GLU A 163 2.82 -5.69 16.93
C GLU A 163 2.74 -6.92 17.84
N ARG A 164 1.52 -7.35 18.24
CA ARG A 164 1.32 -8.46 19.19
C ARG A 164 1.62 -9.87 18.65
N GLY A 165 1.94 -10.06 17.36
CA GLY A 165 2.58 -11.30 16.89
C GLY A 165 2.27 -11.77 15.47
N ALA A 166 2.96 -12.84 15.05
CA ALA A 166 2.97 -13.36 13.68
C ALA A 166 1.59 -13.81 13.12
N LYS A 167 0.63 -14.16 13.99
CA LYS A 167 -0.75 -14.47 13.58
C LYS A 167 -1.53 -13.20 13.20
N GLY A 168 -1.28 -12.07 13.86
CA GLY A 168 -1.93 -10.78 13.58
C GLY A 168 -1.57 -10.25 12.20
N VAL A 169 -0.30 -10.34 11.83
CA VAL A 169 0.21 -9.96 10.49
C VAL A 169 -0.48 -10.75 9.38
N LYS A 170 -0.70 -12.05 9.58
CA LYS A 170 -1.32 -12.92 8.56
C LYS A 170 -2.83 -12.65 8.40
N ILE A 171 -3.52 -12.35 9.50
CA ILE A 171 -4.93 -11.93 9.48
C ILE A 171 -5.06 -10.58 8.77
N PHE A 172 -4.18 -9.63 9.09
CA PHE A 172 -4.14 -8.31 8.46
C PHE A 172 -3.94 -8.41 6.95
N ASP A 173 -2.96 -9.21 6.49
CA ASP A 173 -2.71 -9.43 5.06
C ASP A 173 -3.93 -10.03 4.34
N ASN A 174 -4.62 -11.01 4.97
CA ASN A 174 -5.84 -11.59 4.40
C ASN A 174 -6.99 -10.57 4.32
N VAL A 175 -7.23 -9.78 5.37
CA VAL A 175 -8.28 -8.74 5.37
C VAL A 175 -7.98 -7.69 4.30
N LEU A 176 -6.73 -7.26 4.20
CA LEU A 176 -6.28 -6.30 3.19
C LEU A 176 -6.51 -6.82 1.77
N LYS A 177 -6.18 -8.08 1.48
CA LYS A 177 -6.48 -8.71 0.18
C LYS A 177 -7.97 -8.75 -0.13
N VAL A 178 -8.81 -9.06 0.85
CA VAL A 178 -10.27 -9.05 0.68
C VAL A 178 -10.78 -7.64 0.40
N MET A 179 -10.31 -6.64 1.13
CA MET A 179 -10.70 -5.24 0.92
C MET A 179 -10.31 -4.74 -0.49
N VAL A 180 -9.08 -5.02 -0.94
CA VAL A 180 -8.64 -4.69 -2.29
C VAL A 180 -9.51 -5.39 -3.33
N GLY A 181 -9.80 -6.68 -3.15
CA GLY A 181 -10.69 -7.43 -4.03
C GLY A 181 -12.08 -6.82 -4.13
N LEU A 182 -12.66 -6.42 -3.00
CA LEU A 182 -13.96 -5.73 -2.97
C LEU A 182 -13.92 -4.40 -3.73
N ILE A 183 -12.89 -3.58 -3.53
CA ILE A 183 -12.72 -2.31 -4.23
C ILE A 183 -12.69 -2.53 -5.76
N VAL A 184 -11.89 -3.49 -6.22
CA VAL A 184 -11.78 -3.82 -7.65
C VAL A 184 -13.14 -4.28 -8.21
N LEU A 185 -13.85 -5.15 -7.48
CA LEU A 185 -15.19 -5.62 -7.88
C LEU A 185 -16.20 -4.46 -7.93
N SER A 186 -16.17 -3.54 -6.98
CA SER A 186 -17.03 -2.36 -6.97
C SER A 186 -16.77 -1.47 -8.19
N PHE A 187 -15.51 -1.19 -8.54
CA PHE A 187 -15.18 -0.40 -9.73
C PHE A 187 -15.57 -1.10 -11.04
N LEU A 188 -15.34 -2.41 -11.16
CA LEU A 188 -15.80 -3.17 -12.32
C LEU A 188 -17.32 -3.14 -12.46
N GLY A 189 -18.05 -3.26 -11.34
CA GLY A 189 -19.51 -3.15 -11.33
C GLY A 189 -20.02 -1.81 -11.85
N VAL A 190 -19.32 -0.71 -11.57
CA VAL A 190 -19.65 0.62 -12.10
C VAL A 190 -19.39 0.73 -13.60
N VAL A 191 -18.36 0.05 -14.14
CA VAL A 191 -18.04 0.10 -15.58
C VAL A 191 -19.03 -0.71 -16.42
N VAL A 192 -19.60 -1.78 -15.86
CA VAL A 192 -20.55 -2.66 -16.56
C VAL A 192 -21.97 -2.08 -16.60
N LYS A 193 -22.29 -1.13 -15.71
CA LYS A 193 -23.60 -0.47 -15.62
C LYS A 193 -23.61 0.84 -16.40
#